data_AF-A0A6C2DPQ7-F1
#
_entry.id   AF-A0A6C2DPQ7-F1
#
_cell.length_a   1.000
_cell.length_b   1.000
_cell.length_c   1.000
_cell.angle_alpha   90.00
_cell.angle_beta   90.00
_cell.angle_gamma   90.00
#
_symmetry.space_group_name_H-M   'P 1'
#
loop_
_entity.id
_entity.type
_entity.pdbx_description
1 polymer ?
#
loop_
_entity_poly.entity_id
_entity_poly.type
_entity_poly.pdbx_seq_one_letter_code
_entity_poly.pdbx_strand_id
1 'polypeptide(L)'
;MHIGIAADHGGFELKAQLAAALKDAGYEVRDFGAFELVKGDDYPDFVVPLAQAVAKGTILRGLAICGSGVGACVAANKVASVRAALIADSFSAHQGVEDDNMNVMCLGGQVTGYAEAWELVQTFLAAHFQRDERFQRRLEKITALEKINLLEQPEMNIQDLMETAKMLVANNKGLLAMDESNPTCNRRFAKLSIPQTEESRRAYRELIITTPSLSEYISGVILYDETIRQHKKDGTSFIKVLSDAGIITGIKVDIGAKDMAGHPREKITEGLDGLRDRLKEYFQMGARFAKWRAVITIADGIPSRGCIEANAQSLARYAALCQETGLVPIVEPEVLMDGVHSLSQCSQITEEVLRTVFNQLYTQRVMLEGMILKPNMVLPGFTCSQQELVDEVADATVNCLLRAVPAAVPIIAFLSGGQSAELASARLNAMNLRFKSRSPTVGQSPSPWALTFSFARAIQQPALEIWQGKEANVSKAQQALLHRAKCNWAARQGEYNAAMEGVGT
;
A
#
# COMPACT_ATOMS: atom_id res chain seq x y z
N MET A 1 29.78 -24.23 7.78
CA MET A 1 29.27 -23.33 6.71
C MET A 1 28.06 -23.99 6.08
N HIS A 2 26.96 -23.24 5.84
CA HIS A 2 25.75 -23.77 5.19
C HIS A 2 25.89 -23.70 3.67
N ILE A 3 25.86 -24.87 3.01
CA ILE A 3 26.04 -25.03 1.56
C ILE A 3 24.73 -25.50 0.95
N GLY A 4 24.30 -24.84 -0.11
CA GLY A 4 23.18 -25.29 -0.91
C GLY A 4 23.67 -25.99 -2.17
N ILE A 5 23.00 -27.05 -2.58
CA ILE A 5 23.34 -27.78 -3.81
C ILE A 5 22.07 -28.12 -4.60
N ALA A 6 22.12 -27.97 -5.92
CA ALA A 6 21.00 -28.22 -6.82
C ALA A 6 21.46 -28.79 -8.17
N ALA A 7 20.64 -29.65 -8.78
CA ALA A 7 20.86 -30.15 -10.14
C ALA A 7 19.58 -30.62 -10.83
N ASP A 8 19.59 -30.64 -12.17
CA ASP A 8 18.66 -31.45 -12.97
C ASP A 8 19.23 -32.86 -13.21
N HIS A 9 18.55 -33.66 -14.03
CA HIS A 9 19.01 -34.97 -14.48
C HIS A 9 20.42 -34.95 -15.08
N GLY A 10 20.82 -33.86 -15.74
CA GLY A 10 22.15 -33.71 -16.34
C GLY A 10 23.27 -33.56 -15.30
N GLY A 11 22.95 -33.09 -14.09
CA GLY A 11 23.88 -32.94 -12.98
C GLY A 11 23.70 -33.91 -11.82
N PHE A 12 22.66 -34.76 -11.86
CA PHE A 12 22.17 -35.54 -10.73
C PHE A 12 23.24 -36.41 -10.05
N GLU A 13 24.01 -37.18 -10.83
CA GLU A 13 25.04 -38.10 -10.29
C GLU A 13 26.17 -37.33 -9.61
N LEU A 14 26.71 -36.31 -10.28
CA LEU A 14 27.77 -35.47 -9.72
C LEU A 14 27.29 -34.74 -8.46
N LYS A 15 26.04 -34.26 -8.46
CA LYS A 15 25.40 -33.63 -7.30
C LYS A 15 25.38 -34.57 -6.09
N ALA A 16 24.95 -35.82 -6.29
CA ALA A 16 24.86 -36.81 -5.21
C ALA A 16 26.24 -37.09 -4.61
N GLN A 17 27.27 -37.24 -5.45
CA GLN A 17 28.65 -37.46 -5.01
C GLN A 17 29.19 -36.26 -4.22
N LEU A 18 29.03 -35.04 -4.74
CA LEU A 18 29.48 -33.82 -4.05
C LEU A 18 28.72 -33.58 -2.74
N ALA A 19 27.40 -33.84 -2.71
CA ALA A 19 26.60 -33.70 -1.50
C ALA A 19 27.07 -34.65 -0.38
N ALA A 20 27.48 -35.88 -0.73
CA ALA A 20 28.08 -36.81 0.22
C ALA A 20 29.46 -36.32 0.69
N ALA A 21 30.35 -35.94 -0.23
CA ALA A 21 31.69 -35.45 0.10
C ALA A 21 31.67 -34.19 0.98
N LEU A 22 30.73 -33.26 0.73
CA LEU A 22 30.53 -32.09 1.56
C LEU A 22 30.10 -32.45 2.99
N LYS A 23 29.19 -33.42 3.15
CA LYS A 23 28.77 -33.89 4.47
C LYS A 23 29.92 -34.56 5.21
N ASP A 24 30.68 -35.40 4.53
CA ASP A 24 31.87 -36.07 5.09
C ASP A 24 32.95 -35.06 5.50
N ALA A 25 33.07 -33.94 4.77
CA ALA A 25 33.94 -32.82 5.11
C ALA A 25 33.38 -31.90 6.22
N GLY A 26 32.21 -32.20 6.79
CA GLY A 26 31.62 -31.49 7.93
C GLY A 26 30.80 -30.25 7.58
N TYR A 27 30.37 -30.08 6.33
CA TYR A 27 29.48 -28.99 5.93
C TYR A 27 28.01 -29.31 6.21
N GLU A 28 27.24 -28.27 6.53
CA GLU A 28 25.78 -28.39 6.60
C GLU A 28 25.21 -28.21 5.19
N VAL A 29 24.74 -29.30 4.59
CA VAL A 29 24.30 -29.33 3.19
C VAL A 29 22.79 -29.35 3.08
N ARG A 30 22.24 -28.37 2.37
CA ARG A 30 20.83 -28.35 1.94
C ARG A 30 20.75 -28.69 0.45
N ASP A 31 20.10 -29.80 0.15
CA ASP A 31 19.80 -30.21 -1.22
C ASP A 31 18.47 -29.59 -1.67
N PHE A 32 18.49 -28.88 -2.80
CA PHE A 32 17.32 -28.22 -3.40
C PHE A 32 16.68 -29.06 -4.53
N GLY A 33 17.15 -30.29 -4.72
CA GLY A 33 16.69 -31.20 -5.77
C GLY A 33 17.62 -31.22 -6.98
N ALA A 34 17.37 -32.06 -7.98
CA ALA A 34 16.36 -33.12 -8.01
C ALA A 34 16.68 -34.24 -7.00
N PHE A 35 15.68 -34.79 -6.32
CA PHE A 35 15.88 -35.87 -5.32
C PHE A 35 15.92 -37.27 -5.94
N GLU A 36 15.44 -37.39 -7.18
CA GLU A 36 15.43 -38.61 -7.98
C GLU A 36 15.83 -38.27 -9.42
N LEU A 37 16.35 -39.25 -10.18
CA LEU A 37 16.76 -39.06 -11.56
C LEU A 37 15.53 -39.05 -12.49
N VAL A 38 15.15 -37.87 -13.01
CA VAL A 38 13.99 -37.69 -13.90
C VAL A 38 14.44 -37.08 -15.22
N LYS A 39 14.50 -37.88 -16.30
CA LYS A 39 15.09 -37.49 -17.61
C LYS A 39 14.47 -36.26 -18.31
N GLY A 40 13.38 -35.70 -17.79
CA GLY A 40 12.70 -34.52 -18.35
C GLY A 40 12.53 -33.39 -17.36
N ASP A 41 13.28 -33.40 -16.25
CA ASP A 41 13.33 -32.25 -15.35
C ASP A 41 14.26 -31.15 -15.91
N ASP A 42 14.02 -29.91 -15.49
CA ASP A 42 14.72 -28.75 -15.98
C ASP A 42 15.49 -28.05 -14.84
N TYR A 43 16.75 -27.71 -15.07
CA TYR A 43 17.61 -27.08 -14.05
C TYR A 43 17.04 -25.79 -13.41
N PRO A 44 16.27 -24.90 -14.08
CA PRO A 44 15.77 -23.70 -13.42
C PRO A 44 14.91 -24.00 -12.19
N ASP A 45 14.15 -25.10 -12.21
CA ASP A 45 13.23 -25.48 -11.14
C ASP A 45 13.94 -25.75 -9.81
N PHE A 46 15.23 -26.14 -9.86
CA PHE A 46 16.05 -26.41 -8.69
C PHE A 46 17.08 -25.31 -8.42
N VAL A 47 17.66 -24.74 -9.48
CA VAL A 47 18.71 -23.72 -9.38
C VAL A 47 18.15 -22.38 -8.89
N VAL A 48 16.94 -21.98 -9.29
CA VAL A 48 16.34 -20.71 -8.85
C VAL A 48 16.03 -20.71 -7.34
N PRO A 49 15.41 -21.75 -6.76
CA PRO A 49 15.25 -21.85 -5.31
C PRO A 49 16.57 -21.79 -4.53
N LEU A 50 17.62 -22.47 -5.01
CA LEU A 50 18.97 -22.37 -4.44
C LEU A 50 19.49 -20.93 -4.48
N ALA A 51 19.43 -20.29 -5.65
CA ALA A 51 19.90 -18.94 -5.88
C ALA A 51 19.16 -17.93 -4.97
N GLN A 52 17.84 -18.08 -4.80
CA GLN A 52 17.05 -17.27 -3.87
C GLN A 52 17.46 -17.47 -2.41
N ALA A 53 17.78 -18.70 -2.01
CA ALA A 53 18.25 -18.99 -0.65
C ALA A 53 19.62 -18.36 -0.36
N VAL A 54 20.50 -18.33 -1.37
CA VAL A 54 21.80 -17.63 -1.32
C VAL A 54 21.61 -16.13 -1.24
N ALA A 55 20.76 -15.54 -2.08
CA ALA A 55 20.45 -14.10 -2.06
C ALA A 55 19.89 -13.64 -0.71
N LYS A 56 19.08 -14.47 -0.06
CA LYS A 56 18.51 -14.21 1.28
C LYS A 56 19.51 -14.40 2.43
N GLY A 57 20.70 -14.91 2.17
CA GLY A 57 21.70 -15.22 3.20
C GLY A 57 21.38 -16.45 4.06
N THR A 58 20.34 -17.22 3.71
CA THR A 58 20.01 -18.48 4.41
C THR A 58 20.95 -19.63 4.02
N ILE A 59 21.59 -19.51 2.85
CA ILE A 59 22.67 -20.36 2.37
C ILE A 59 23.85 -19.45 2.08
N LEU A 60 25.07 -19.81 2.50
CA LEU A 60 26.23 -18.95 2.31
C LEU A 60 26.84 -19.10 0.92
N ARG A 61 26.90 -20.32 0.42
CA ARG A 61 27.44 -20.68 -0.90
C ARG A 61 26.55 -21.70 -1.59
N GLY A 62 26.33 -21.54 -2.89
CA GLY A 62 25.57 -22.47 -3.71
C GLY A 62 26.43 -23.25 -4.69
N LEU A 63 26.06 -24.50 -4.95
CA LEU A 63 26.57 -25.33 -6.04
C LEU A 63 25.41 -25.67 -6.99
N ALA A 64 25.48 -25.20 -8.22
CA ALA A 64 24.44 -25.39 -9.23
C ALA A 64 24.96 -26.23 -10.40
N ILE A 65 24.38 -27.40 -10.62
CA ILE A 65 24.92 -28.38 -11.57
C ILE A 65 23.87 -28.66 -12.64
N CYS A 66 24.25 -28.59 -13.91
CA CYS A 66 23.44 -29.18 -14.98
C CYS A 66 24.34 -29.92 -15.96
N GLY A 67 23.82 -30.44 -17.07
CA GLY A 67 24.63 -31.20 -18.04
C GLY A 67 25.97 -30.52 -18.39
N SER A 68 25.94 -29.27 -18.85
CA SER A 68 27.14 -28.48 -19.16
C SER A 68 27.50 -27.42 -18.11
N GLY A 69 26.62 -27.16 -17.14
CA GLY A 69 26.74 -26.07 -16.17
C GLY A 69 26.42 -24.67 -16.70
N VAL A 70 26.36 -24.48 -18.03
CA VAL A 70 26.07 -23.18 -18.67
C VAL A 70 24.66 -22.71 -18.33
N GLY A 71 23.65 -23.57 -18.50
CA GLY A 71 22.25 -23.23 -18.24
C GLY A 71 22.02 -22.86 -16.78
N ALA A 72 22.58 -23.64 -15.85
CA ALA A 72 22.53 -23.38 -14.42
C ALA A 72 23.14 -22.01 -14.08
N CYS A 73 24.29 -21.66 -14.68
CA CYS A 73 24.94 -20.36 -14.51
C CYS A 73 24.05 -19.21 -15.02
N VAL A 74 23.44 -19.36 -16.20
CA VAL A 74 22.53 -18.34 -16.76
C VAL A 74 21.31 -18.13 -15.86
N ALA A 75 20.68 -19.21 -15.37
CA ALA A 75 19.50 -19.12 -14.51
C ALA A 75 19.82 -18.53 -13.13
N ALA A 76 20.91 -18.96 -12.49
CA ALA A 76 21.30 -18.46 -11.18
C ALA A 76 21.52 -16.94 -11.18
N ASN A 77 22.18 -16.41 -12.21
CA ASN A 77 22.42 -14.96 -12.37
C ASN A 77 21.16 -14.12 -12.69
N LYS A 78 19.97 -14.74 -12.85
CA LYS A 78 18.70 -14.00 -12.94
C LYS A 78 18.16 -13.58 -11.57
N VAL A 79 18.68 -14.15 -10.50
CA VAL A 79 18.32 -13.76 -9.13
C VAL A 79 19.23 -12.63 -8.68
N ALA A 80 18.65 -11.49 -8.31
CA ALA A 80 19.41 -10.35 -7.80
C ALA A 80 20.31 -10.75 -6.62
N SER A 81 21.48 -10.14 -6.54
CA SER A 81 22.53 -10.41 -5.55
C SER A 81 23.21 -11.80 -5.64
N VAL A 82 22.83 -12.62 -6.63
CA VAL A 82 23.59 -13.83 -7.00
C VAL A 82 24.63 -13.48 -8.06
N ARG A 83 25.86 -13.94 -7.80
CA ARG A 83 27.00 -13.84 -8.72
C ARG A 83 27.48 -15.26 -8.94
N ALA A 84 26.98 -15.85 -10.02
CA ALA A 84 27.28 -17.22 -10.40
C ALA A 84 28.27 -17.27 -11.57
N ALA A 85 29.20 -18.23 -11.53
CA ALA A 85 30.08 -18.50 -12.67
C ALA A 85 30.18 -20.00 -12.95
N LEU A 86 30.35 -20.34 -14.23
CA LEU A 86 30.72 -21.68 -14.65
C LEU A 86 32.23 -21.84 -14.45
N ILE A 87 32.63 -22.80 -13.62
CA ILE A 87 34.02 -23.00 -13.23
C ILE A 87 34.56 -24.29 -13.87
N ALA A 88 35.76 -24.18 -14.44
CA ALA A 88 36.44 -25.27 -15.13
C ALA A 88 37.91 -25.45 -14.69
N ASP A 89 38.40 -24.60 -13.78
CA ASP A 89 39.78 -24.60 -13.30
C ASP A 89 39.88 -24.00 -11.89
N SER A 90 40.90 -24.44 -11.13
CA SER A 90 41.09 -24.04 -9.73
C SER A 90 41.37 -22.54 -9.58
N PHE A 91 42.04 -21.89 -10.56
CA PHE A 91 42.31 -20.46 -10.50
C PHE A 91 41.03 -19.63 -10.50
N SER A 92 40.13 -19.91 -11.45
CA SER A 92 38.81 -19.25 -11.52
C SER A 92 37.94 -19.57 -10.30
N ALA A 93 38.08 -20.76 -9.70
CA ALA A 93 37.30 -21.20 -8.54
C ALA A 93 37.54 -20.31 -7.30
N HIS A 94 38.80 -19.97 -6.99
CA HIS A 94 39.11 -19.06 -5.88
C HIS A 94 38.99 -17.59 -6.30
N GLN A 95 39.47 -17.24 -7.49
CA GLN A 95 39.56 -15.85 -7.92
C GLN A 95 38.18 -15.20 -8.05
N GLY A 96 37.18 -15.91 -8.59
CA GLY A 96 35.82 -15.36 -8.68
C GLY A 96 35.23 -15.01 -7.31
N VAL A 97 35.63 -15.71 -6.25
CA VAL A 97 35.24 -15.37 -4.88
C VAL A 97 36.02 -14.15 -4.37
N GLU A 98 37.33 -14.15 -4.58
CA GLU A 98 38.25 -13.14 -4.08
C GLU A 98 37.99 -11.76 -4.71
N ASP A 99 37.80 -11.72 -6.04
CA ASP A 99 37.67 -10.48 -6.81
C ASP A 99 36.22 -10.00 -6.94
N ASP A 100 35.27 -10.92 -7.11
CA ASP A 100 33.89 -10.61 -7.49
C ASP A 100 32.85 -11.05 -6.45
N ASN A 101 33.29 -11.61 -5.31
CA ASN A 101 32.40 -12.13 -4.28
C ASN A 101 31.39 -13.15 -4.84
N MET A 102 31.82 -14.01 -5.77
CA MET A 102 31.04 -15.09 -6.38
C MET A 102 30.44 -15.98 -5.29
N ASN A 103 29.13 -16.12 -5.23
CA ASN A 103 28.43 -16.85 -4.16
C ASN A 103 27.74 -18.13 -4.65
N VAL A 104 27.72 -18.38 -5.95
CA VAL A 104 27.24 -19.64 -6.54
C VAL A 104 28.27 -20.15 -7.55
N MET A 105 28.75 -21.37 -7.38
CA MET A 105 29.59 -22.04 -8.38
C MET A 105 28.74 -22.97 -9.24
N CYS A 106 28.93 -22.90 -10.56
CA CYS A 106 28.26 -23.77 -11.51
C CYS A 106 29.23 -24.80 -12.10
N LEU A 107 28.79 -26.05 -12.24
CA LEU A 107 29.58 -27.17 -12.78
C LEU A 107 28.76 -27.95 -13.83
N GLY A 108 29.47 -28.56 -14.79
CA GLY A 108 28.86 -29.44 -15.79
C GLY A 108 28.93 -30.90 -15.38
N GLY A 109 27.80 -31.52 -15.05
CA GLY A 109 27.74 -32.93 -14.63
C GLY A 109 28.15 -33.94 -15.70
N GLN A 110 28.05 -33.57 -16.99
CA GLN A 110 28.48 -34.40 -18.11
C GLN A 110 29.88 -34.02 -18.64
N VAL A 111 30.49 -32.98 -18.07
CA VAL A 111 31.73 -32.38 -18.56
C VAL A 111 32.86 -32.55 -17.56
N THR A 112 32.57 -32.33 -16.27
CA THR A 112 33.55 -32.34 -15.18
C THR A 112 33.50 -33.67 -14.43
N GLY A 113 34.62 -34.39 -14.39
CA GLY A 113 34.75 -35.59 -13.58
C GLY A 113 34.75 -35.29 -12.08
N TYR A 114 34.31 -36.25 -11.26
CA TYR A 114 34.15 -36.07 -9.82
C TYR A 114 35.40 -35.57 -9.08
N ALA A 115 36.57 -36.13 -9.36
CA ALA A 115 37.81 -35.76 -8.68
C ALA A 115 38.15 -34.27 -8.89
N GLU A 116 38.07 -33.82 -10.14
CA GLU A 116 38.25 -32.41 -10.51
C GLU A 116 37.17 -31.55 -9.86
N ALA A 117 35.90 -31.94 -9.98
CA ALA A 117 34.78 -31.19 -9.40
C ALA A 117 34.93 -30.99 -7.90
N TRP A 118 35.43 -32.00 -7.17
CA TRP A 118 35.68 -31.90 -5.75
C TRP A 118 36.81 -30.93 -5.42
N GLU A 119 37.93 -30.95 -6.15
CA GLU A 119 39.02 -29.98 -6.00
C GLU A 119 38.53 -28.54 -6.21
N LEU A 120 37.73 -28.33 -7.27
CA LEU A 120 37.14 -27.02 -7.57
C LEU A 120 36.20 -26.55 -6.45
N VAL A 121 35.35 -27.45 -5.92
CA VAL A 121 34.46 -27.15 -4.80
C VAL A 121 35.25 -26.76 -3.55
N GLN A 122 36.29 -27.52 -3.21
CA GLN A 122 37.13 -27.20 -2.05
C GLN A 122 37.81 -25.83 -2.21
N THR A 123 38.32 -25.55 -3.41
CA THR A 123 38.98 -24.28 -3.73
C THR A 123 38.01 -23.10 -3.62
N PHE A 124 36.80 -23.23 -4.17
CA PHE A 124 35.73 -22.23 -4.06
C PHE A 124 35.29 -21.98 -2.61
N LEU A 125 35.13 -23.04 -1.81
CA LEU A 125 34.66 -22.92 -0.42
C LEU A 125 35.72 -22.36 0.53
N ALA A 126 37.00 -22.56 0.23
CA ALA A 126 38.12 -22.02 1.01
C ALA A 126 38.38 -20.53 0.75
N ALA A 127 37.96 -20.01 -0.40
CA ALA A 127 38.23 -18.64 -0.81
C ALA A 127 37.35 -17.60 -0.06
N HIS A 128 37.91 -16.41 0.13
CA HIS A 128 37.27 -15.30 0.83
C HIS A 128 37.38 -14.01 0.01
N PHE A 129 36.31 -13.21 0.00
CA PHE A 129 36.30 -11.95 -0.73
C PHE A 129 37.37 -10.99 -0.20
N GLN A 130 38.21 -10.47 -1.10
CA GLN A 130 39.26 -9.51 -0.78
C GLN A 130 38.67 -8.11 -0.78
N ARG A 131 38.80 -7.39 0.34
CA ARG A 131 38.21 -6.05 0.53
C ARG A 131 39.11 -4.91 0.05
N ASP A 132 40.02 -5.19 -0.86
CA ASP A 132 40.85 -4.15 -1.46
C ASP A 132 40.00 -3.19 -2.32
N GLU A 133 40.43 -1.93 -2.38
CA GLU A 133 39.67 -0.84 -3.02
C GLU A 133 39.23 -1.18 -4.45
N ARG A 134 40.10 -1.87 -5.20
CA ARG A 134 39.82 -2.29 -6.59
C ARG A 134 38.61 -3.22 -6.68
N PHE A 135 38.50 -4.22 -5.80
CA PHE A 135 37.47 -5.26 -5.84
C PHE A 135 36.15 -4.73 -5.30
N GLN A 136 36.21 -4.00 -4.18
CA GLN A 136 35.05 -3.34 -3.60
C GLN A 136 34.36 -2.39 -4.60
N ARG A 137 35.14 -1.55 -5.30
CA ARG A 137 34.63 -0.64 -6.33
C ARG A 137 33.95 -1.38 -7.50
N ARG A 138 34.47 -2.54 -7.91
CA ARG A 138 33.89 -3.33 -9.01
C ARG A 138 32.59 -4.00 -8.55
N LEU A 139 32.60 -4.58 -7.35
CA LEU A 139 31.41 -5.17 -6.74
C LEU A 139 30.28 -4.14 -6.60
N GLU A 140 30.59 -2.90 -6.20
CA GLU A 140 29.62 -1.80 -6.14
C GLU A 140 29.03 -1.46 -7.51
N LYS A 141 29.84 -1.46 -8.56
CA LYS A 141 29.35 -1.25 -9.94
C LYS A 141 28.45 -2.39 -10.40
N ILE A 142 28.79 -3.64 -10.10
CA ILE A 142 27.95 -4.81 -10.41
C ILE A 142 26.62 -4.71 -9.63
N THR A 143 26.68 -4.37 -8.35
CA THR A 143 25.50 -4.15 -7.50
C THR A 143 24.63 -3.00 -8.05
N ALA A 144 25.22 -1.99 -8.68
CA ALA A 144 24.48 -0.93 -9.35
C ALA A 144 23.77 -1.41 -10.64
N LEU A 145 24.34 -2.37 -11.38
CA LEU A 145 23.68 -2.98 -12.55
C LEU A 145 22.40 -3.74 -12.15
N GLU A 146 22.39 -4.37 -10.97
CA GLU A 146 21.19 -4.99 -10.39
C GLU A 146 20.07 -3.96 -10.19
N LYS A 147 20.42 -2.69 -9.93
CA LYS A 147 19.46 -1.59 -9.81
C LYS A 147 19.03 -1.03 -11.16
N ILE A 148 19.88 -1.06 -12.18
CA ILE A 148 19.54 -0.55 -13.53
C ILE A 148 18.48 -1.44 -14.20
N ASN A 149 18.57 -2.77 -14.03
CA ASN A 149 17.51 -3.67 -14.53
C ASN A 149 16.17 -3.52 -13.78
N LEU A 150 16.16 -2.95 -12.58
CA LEU A 150 14.93 -2.55 -11.86
C LEU A 150 14.41 -1.16 -12.29
N LEU A 151 15.23 -0.38 -13.00
CA LEU A 151 14.91 0.99 -13.41
C LEU A 151 14.54 1.11 -14.90
N GLU A 152 14.93 0.16 -15.75
CA GLU A 152 14.66 0.22 -17.20
C GLU A 152 13.23 -0.17 -17.60
N GLN A 153 12.42 -0.69 -16.68
CA GLN A 153 10.99 -0.39 -16.58
C GLN A 153 10.64 -0.46 -15.09
N PRO A 154 9.95 0.53 -14.49
CA PRO A 154 9.11 0.18 -13.37
C PRO A 154 8.05 -0.72 -13.98
N GLU A 155 8.28 -2.03 -14.01
CA GLU A 155 7.16 -2.92 -13.76
C GLU A 155 6.56 -2.37 -12.48
N MET A 156 5.48 -1.59 -12.63
CA MET A 156 4.57 -1.27 -11.56
C MET A 156 4.44 -2.58 -10.81
N ASN A 157 4.96 -2.66 -9.58
CA ASN A 157 4.81 -3.88 -8.82
C ASN A 157 3.34 -3.89 -8.39
N ILE A 158 2.50 -4.32 -9.34
CA ILE A 158 1.05 -4.38 -9.25
C ILE A 158 0.68 -5.16 -8.00
N GLN A 159 1.49 -6.18 -7.70
CA GLN A 159 1.39 -6.96 -6.48
C GLN A 159 1.60 -6.11 -5.23
N ASP A 160 2.62 -5.24 -5.17
CA ASP A 160 2.84 -4.34 -4.02
C ASP A 160 1.68 -3.36 -3.80
N LEU A 161 1.11 -2.81 -4.89
CA LEU A 161 -0.05 -1.92 -4.81
C LEU A 161 -1.27 -2.68 -4.27
N MET A 162 -1.53 -3.88 -4.78
CA MET A 162 -2.63 -4.74 -4.32
C MET A 162 -2.43 -5.19 -2.87
N GLU A 163 -1.20 -5.53 -2.47
CA GLU A 163 -0.86 -5.90 -1.10
C GLU A 163 -1.03 -4.72 -0.14
N THR A 164 -0.57 -3.53 -0.53
CA THR A 164 -0.80 -2.30 0.23
C THR A 164 -2.30 -2.04 0.40
N ALA A 165 -3.09 -2.13 -0.67
CA ALA A 165 -4.53 -1.97 -0.61
C ALA A 165 -5.17 -3.00 0.35
N LYS A 166 -4.80 -4.29 0.26
CA LYS A 166 -5.28 -5.34 1.17
C LYS A 166 -4.95 -5.04 2.63
N MET A 167 -3.72 -4.61 2.93
CA MET A 167 -3.31 -4.26 4.29
C MET A 167 -4.09 -3.07 4.85
N LEU A 168 -4.44 -2.08 4.01
CA LEU A 168 -5.23 -0.91 4.40
C LEU A 168 -6.66 -1.25 4.84
N VAL A 169 -7.17 -2.46 4.60
CA VAL A 169 -8.50 -2.88 5.06
C VAL A 169 -8.51 -4.20 5.82
N ALA A 170 -7.32 -4.75 6.13
CA ALA A 170 -7.19 -5.97 6.89
C ALA A 170 -7.86 -5.84 8.27
N ASN A 171 -8.41 -6.95 8.77
CA ASN A 171 -9.01 -7.02 10.11
C ASN A 171 -10.14 -6.00 10.35
N ASN A 172 -10.95 -5.70 9.32
CA ASN A 172 -12.06 -4.75 9.38
C ASN A 172 -11.67 -3.30 9.74
N LYS A 173 -10.39 -2.96 9.61
CA LYS A 173 -9.89 -1.61 9.89
C LYS A 173 -10.34 -0.61 8.82
N GLY A 174 -10.27 0.67 9.19
CA GLY A 174 -10.46 1.78 8.26
C GLY A 174 -9.32 2.79 8.36
N LEU A 175 -9.51 3.91 7.67
CA LEU A 175 -8.53 4.97 7.55
C LEU A 175 -8.92 6.18 8.40
N LEU A 176 -7.92 6.80 9.03
CA LEU A 176 -8.06 8.07 9.71
C LEU A 176 -7.52 9.19 8.81
N ALA A 177 -8.41 10.02 8.29
CA ALA A 177 -8.04 11.21 7.54
C ALA A 177 -7.69 12.33 8.52
N MET A 178 -6.39 12.66 8.65
CA MET A 178 -5.87 13.77 9.48
C MET A 178 -5.04 14.76 8.64
N ASP A 179 -5.44 14.87 7.38
CA ASP A 179 -4.82 15.62 6.30
C ASP A 179 -5.47 17.00 6.08
N GLU A 180 -6.05 17.58 7.13
CA GLU A 180 -6.59 18.93 7.04
C GLU A 180 -5.47 19.91 6.68
N SER A 181 -5.69 20.65 5.60
CA SER A 181 -4.85 21.79 5.27
C SER A 181 -4.81 22.80 6.41
N ASN A 182 -3.75 23.58 6.49
CA ASN A 182 -3.57 24.58 7.55
C ASN A 182 -4.80 25.50 7.71
N PRO A 183 -5.41 26.06 6.64
CA PRO A 183 -6.64 26.85 6.76
C PRO A 183 -7.82 26.06 7.34
N THR A 184 -7.96 24.78 6.98
CA THR A 184 -9.06 23.93 7.44
C THR A 184 -8.90 23.59 8.92
N CYS A 185 -7.69 23.20 9.34
CA CYS A 185 -7.36 22.92 10.73
C CYS A 185 -7.55 24.18 11.60
N ASN A 186 -7.03 25.32 11.15
CA ASN A 186 -7.14 26.59 11.85
C ASN A 186 -8.60 27.05 12.04
N ARG A 187 -9.50 26.82 11.06
CA ARG A 187 -10.94 27.06 11.24
C ARG A 187 -11.57 26.19 12.32
N ARG A 188 -11.12 24.94 12.49
CA ARG A 188 -11.59 24.06 13.57
C ARG A 188 -11.07 24.55 14.94
N PHE A 189 -9.80 24.96 15.01
CA PHE A 189 -9.19 25.51 16.21
C PHE A 189 -9.83 26.82 16.66
N ALA A 190 -10.13 27.73 15.73
CA ALA A 190 -10.77 29.01 16.02
C ALA A 190 -12.11 28.85 16.75
N LYS A 191 -12.92 27.85 16.38
CA LYS A 191 -14.21 27.55 17.02
C LYS A 191 -14.08 27.14 18.49
N LEU A 192 -12.91 26.66 18.89
CA LEU A 192 -12.63 26.18 20.25
C LEU A 192 -11.59 27.05 20.97
N SER A 193 -11.30 28.24 20.43
CA SER A 193 -10.31 29.17 20.97
C SER A 193 -8.90 28.57 21.13
N ILE A 194 -8.54 27.58 20.30
CA ILE A 194 -7.20 27.00 20.24
C ILE A 194 -6.31 27.92 19.37
N PRO A 195 -5.06 28.21 19.78
CA PRO A 195 -4.14 29.01 18.96
C PRO A 195 -3.92 28.41 17.57
N GLN A 196 -3.92 29.24 16.53
CA GLN A 196 -3.79 28.81 15.12
C GLN A 196 -2.31 28.72 14.68
N THR A 197 -1.49 28.09 15.53
CA THR A 197 -0.02 27.99 15.35
C THR A 197 0.39 26.62 14.83
N GLU A 198 1.59 26.55 14.24
CA GLU A 198 2.20 25.27 13.85
C GLU A 198 2.32 24.34 15.07
N GLU A 199 2.75 24.85 16.22
CA GLU A 199 2.85 24.05 17.45
C GLU A 199 1.50 23.46 17.88
N SER A 200 0.39 24.22 17.76
CA SER A 200 -0.93 23.68 18.10
C SER A 200 -1.37 22.59 17.13
N ARG A 201 -1.02 22.73 15.84
CA ARG A 201 -1.26 21.69 14.82
C ARG A 201 -0.40 20.46 15.08
N ARG A 202 0.88 20.64 15.41
CA ARG A 202 1.81 19.58 15.77
C ARG A 202 1.34 18.82 17.01
N ALA A 203 0.99 19.53 18.09
CA ALA A 203 0.50 18.95 19.34
C ALA A 203 -0.81 18.16 19.14
N TYR A 204 -1.73 18.66 18.31
CA TYR A 204 -2.96 17.93 17.98
C TYR A 204 -2.68 16.64 17.21
N ARG A 205 -1.76 16.68 16.24
CA ARG A 205 -1.36 15.51 15.45
C ARG A 205 -0.59 14.52 16.31
N GLU A 206 0.28 14.98 17.22
CA GLU A 206 0.96 14.15 18.21
C GLU A 206 -0.05 13.43 19.12
N LEU A 207 -1.06 14.14 19.63
CA LEU A 207 -2.16 13.54 20.43
C LEU A 207 -2.81 12.37 19.68
N ILE A 208 -3.13 12.56 18.40
CA ILE A 208 -3.75 11.54 17.56
C ILE A 208 -2.83 10.32 17.41
N ILE A 209 -1.62 10.50 16.89
CA ILE A 209 -0.73 9.37 16.55
C ILE A 209 -0.19 8.62 17.77
N THR A 210 -0.20 9.26 18.94
CA THR A 210 0.20 8.63 20.22
C THR A 210 -0.98 8.05 21.00
N THR A 211 -2.19 8.03 20.42
CA THR A 211 -3.36 7.40 21.04
C THR A 211 -3.09 5.90 21.27
N PRO A 212 -3.12 5.42 22.53
CA PRO A 212 -2.91 4.00 22.81
C PRO A 212 -3.93 3.13 22.08
N SER A 213 -3.49 1.98 21.57
CA SER A 213 -4.34 1.01 20.84
C SER A 213 -5.03 1.53 19.58
N LEU A 214 -4.64 2.69 19.03
CA LEU A 214 -5.25 3.21 17.80
C LEU A 214 -5.12 2.22 16.61
N SER A 215 -3.98 1.51 16.54
CA SER A 215 -3.70 0.54 15.48
C SER A 215 -4.58 -0.71 15.52
N GLU A 216 -5.35 -0.94 16.59
CA GLU A 216 -6.36 -2.02 16.63
C GLU A 216 -7.50 -1.76 15.63
N TYR A 217 -7.83 -0.48 15.39
CA TYR A 217 -9.00 -0.06 14.61
C TYR A 217 -8.64 0.70 13.33
N ILE A 218 -7.45 1.30 13.28
CA ILE A 218 -6.95 2.09 12.15
C ILE A 218 -5.76 1.37 11.50
N SER A 219 -5.85 1.14 10.20
CA SER A 219 -4.79 0.52 9.38
C SER A 219 -3.91 1.57 8.70
N GLY A 220 -4.46 2.74 8.39
CA GLY A 220 -3.72 3.80 7.73
C GLY A 220 -4.20 5.20 8.11
N VAL A 221 -3.28 6.15 8.05
CA VAL A 221 -3.54 7.57 8.30
C VAL A 221 -3.19 8.39 7.07
N ILE A 222 -4.02 9.37 6.72
CA ILE A 222 -3.71 10.32 5.65
C ILE A 222 -3.18 11.59 6.32
N LEU A 223 -1.96 11.99 5.95
CA LEU A 223 -1.29 13.17 6.47
C LEU A 223 -1.38 14.35 5.50
N TYR A 224 -1.18 15.56 6.04
CA TYR A 224 -0.89 16.76 5.26
C TYR A 224 0.63 16.96 5.13
N ASP A 225 1.09 17.75 4.15
CA ASP A 225 2.53 17.97 3.91
C ASP A 225 3.27 18.52 5.14
N GLU A 226 2.66 19.43 5.90
CA GLU A 226 3.24 19.91 7.17
C GLU A 226 3.42 18.75 8.16
N THR A 227 2.44 17.84 8.24
CA THR A 227 2.39 16.77 9.25
C THR A 227 3.35 15.63 8.96
N ILE A 228 3.54 15.25 7.69
CA ILE A 228 4.50 14.18 7.35
C ILE A 228 5.96 14.59 7.66
N ARG A 229 6.23 15.90 7.78
CA ARG A 229 7.53 16.48 8.14
C ARG A 229 7.67 16.80 9.64
N GLN A 230 6.62 16.59 10.43
CA GLN A 230 6.60 16.93 11.86
C GLN A 230 7.22 15.84 12.75
N HIS A 231 7.63 16.29 13.93
CA HIS A 231 8.25 15.47 14.97
C HIS A 231 7.49 15.64 16.29
N LYS A 232 7.58 14.61 17.14
CA LYS A 232 7.20 14.67 18.55
C LYS A 232 8.08 15.67 19.31
N LYS A 233 7.66 16.04 20.53
CA LYS A 233 8.47 16.89 21.42
C LYS A 233 9.87 16.30 21.70
N ASP A 234 9.99 14.97 21.67
CA ASP A 234 11.24 14.24 21.90
C ASP A 234 12.13 14.06 20.64
N GLY A 235 11.73 14.65 19.50
CA GLY A 235 12.47 14.57 18.24
C GLY A 235 12.15 13.34 17.38
N THR A 236 11.30 12.41 17.83
CA THR A 236 10.89 11.26 17.01
C THR A 236 9.99 11.72 15.87
N SER A 237 10.26 11.31 14.62
CA SER A 237 9.40 11.67 13.48
C SER A 237 8.01 11.02 13.59
N PHE A 238 6.98 11.72 13.14
CA PHE A 238 5.61 11.17 13.14
C PHE A 238 5.48 9.90 12.30
N ILE A 239 6.22 9.81 11.20
CA ILE A 239 6.28 8.61 10.36
C ILE A 239 6.80 7.42 11.16
N LYS A 240 7.86 7.62 11.96
CA LYS A 240 8.40 6.54 12.79
C LYS A 240 7.38 6.06 13.82
N VAL A 241 6.66 6.98 14.47
CA VAL A 241 5.61 6.64 15.46
C VAL A 241 4.53 5.77 14.82
N LEU A 242 4.06 6.14 13.62
CA LEU A 242 3.04 5.39 12.89
C LEU A 242 3.55 4.03 12.43
N SER A 243 4.77 3.98 11.89
CA SER A 243 5.42 2.75 11.43
C SER A 243 5.64 1.77 12.58
N ASP A 244 6.13 2.24 13.73
CA ASP A 244 6.36 1.42 14.93
C ASP A 244 5.03 0.84 15.48
N ALA A 245 3.91 1.55 15.26
CA ALA A 245 2.57 1.09 15.61
C ALA A 245 1.90 0.19 14.54
N GLY A 246 2.57 -0.05 13.41
CA GLY A 246 2.03 -0.82 12.28
C GLY A 246 0.93 -0.10 11.50
N ILE A 247 0.87 1.24 11.55
CA ILE A 247 -0.08 2.06 10.81
C ILE A 247 0.58 2.56 9.52
N ILE A 248 -0.07 2.29 8.38
CA ILE A 248 0.43 2.67 7.06
C ILE A 248 0.26 4.19 6.88
N THR A 249 1.33 4.86 6.44
CA THR A 249 1.30 6.30 6.19
C THR A 249 0.83 6.59 4.76
N GLY A 250 -0.10 7.54 4.63
CA GLY A 250 -0.52 8.10 3.36
C GLY A 250 -0.46 9.63 3.38
N ILE A 251 -0.56 10.23 2.19
CA ILE A 251 -0.33 11.66 2.00
C ILE A 251 -1.39 12.29 1.10
N LYS A 252 -1.92 13.45 1.51
CA LYS A 252 -2.73 14.30 0.62
C LYS A 252 -1.81 15.07 -0.32
N VAL A 253 -2.01 14.92 -1.62
CA VAL A 253 -1.10 15.52 -2.64
C VAL A 253 -1.73 16.60 -3.51
N ASP A 254 -3.07 16.70 -3.48
CA ASP A 254 -3.77 17.84 -4.09
C ASP A 254 -3.50 19.13 -3.29
N ILE A 255 -3.46 20.26 -3.99
CA ILE A 255 -3.21 21.59 -3.38
C ILE A 255 -4.51 22.37 -3.13
N GLY A 256 -5.65 21.68 -3.21
CA GLY A 256 -6.98 22.19 -2.87
C GLY A 256 -7.82 22.60 -4.08
N ALA A 257 -9.12 22.73 -3.81
CA ALA A 257 -10.13 23.13 -4.77
C ALA A 257 -10.14 24.66 -5.00
N LYS A 258 -10.19 25.07 -6.27
CA LYS A 258 -10.27 26.45 -6.75
C LYS A 258 -11.54 26.68 -7.56
N ASP A 259 -11.95 27.93 -7.71
CA ASP A 259 -13.03 28.29 -8.63
C ASP A 259 -12.67 27.91 -10.07
N MET A 260 -13.59 27.24 -10.75
CA MET A 260 -13.38 26.79 -12.13
C MET A 260 -13.76 27.90 -13.11
N ALA A 261 -12.80 28.31 -13.95
CA ALA A 261 -13.02 29.37 -14.93
C ALA A 261 -14.13 29.00 -15.93
N GLY A 262 -15.06 29.91 -16.17
CA GLY A 262 -16.23 29.66 -17.04
C GLY A 262 -17.35 28.84 -16.39
N HIS A 263 -17.19 28.40 -15.14
CA HIS A 263 -18.12 27.53 -14.42
C HIS A 263 -18.47 28.10 -13.02
N PRO A 264 -19.38 29.10 -12.94
CA PRO A 264 -19.66 29.81 -11.69
C PRO A 264 -20.14 28.89 -10.56
N ARG A 265 -19.54 29.04 -9.36
CA ARG A 265 -19.79 28.23 -8.14
C ARG A 265 -19.33 26.78 -8.21
N GLU A 266 -18.68 26.38 -9.31
CA GLU A 266 -18.08 25.05 -9.45
C GLU A 266 -16.59 25.10 -9.12
N LYS A 267 -16.04 23.95 -8.75
CA LYS A 267 -14.64 23.84 -8.32
C LYS A 267 -13.86 22.87 -9.19
N ILE A 268 -12.57 23.15 -9.32
CA ILE A 268 -11.57 22.24 -9.86
C ILE A 268 -10.44 22.09 -8.85
N THR A 269 -10.00 20.86 -8.62
CA THR A 269 -8.85 20.61 -7.74
C THR A 269 -7.55 20.68 -8.52
N GLU A 270 -6.56 21.39 -7.97
CA GLU A 270 -5.24 21.57 -8.57
C GLU A 270 -4.17 20.70 -7.88
N GLY A 271 -3.01 20.56 -8.52
CA GLY A 271 -1.83 19.91 -7.94
C GLY A 271 -1.11 18.91 -8.86
N LEU A 272 -1.42 18.84 -10.16
CA LEU A 272 -0.76 17.90 -11.07
C LEU A 272 0.67 18.34 -11.43
N ASP A 273 0.93 19.64 -11.44
CA ASP A 273 2.25 20.17 -11.76
C ASP A 273 3.28 19.74 -10.72
N GLY A 274 4.40 19.17 -11.18
CA GLY A 274 5.45 18.61 -10.32
C GLY A 274 5.02 17.41 -9.47
N LEU A 275 3.82 16.86 -9.67
CA LEU A 275 3.28 15.80 -8.80
C LEU A 275 4.15 14.54 -8.78
N ARG A 276 4.72 14.14 -9.93
CA ARG A 276 5.59 12.96 -10.03
C ARG A 276 6.76 13.02 -9.05
N ASP A 277 7.44 14.16 -8.97
CA ASP A 277 8.62 14.33 -8.10
C ASP A 277 8.22 14.39 -6.63
N ARG A 278 7.10 15.07 -6.32
CA ARG A 278 6.52 15.07 -4.96
C ARG A 278 6.13 13.65 -4.50
N LEU A 279 5.53 12.85 -5.38
CA LEU A 279 5.17 11.46 -5.07
C LEU A 279 6.42 10.61 -4.78
N LYS A 280 7.49 10.76 -5.55
CA LYS A 280 8.78 10.09 -5.29
C LYS A 280 9.35 10.49 -3.93
N GLU A 281 9.33 11.78 -3.60
CA GLU A 281 9.74 12.28 -2.29
C GLU A 281 8.91 11.64 -1.17
N TYR A 282 7.58 11.67 -1.26
CA TYR A 282 6.71 11.08 -0.23
C TYR A 282 6.89 9.57 -0.09
N PHE A 283 7.10 8.85 -1.19
CA PHE A 283 7.41 7.42 -1.15
C PHE A 283 8.70 7.14 -0.37
N GLN A 284 9.75 7.94 -0.63
CA GLN A 284 11.04 7.88 0.09
C GLN A 284 10.90 8.23 1.57
N MET A 285 10.00 9.14 1.93
CA MET A 285 9.68 9.46 3.32
C MET A 285 8.95 8.31 4.04
N GLY A 286 8.31 7.39 3.31
CA GLY A 286 7.61 6.23 3.87
C GLY A 286 6.11 6.18 3.59
N ALA A 287 5.56 7.11 2.79
CA ALA A 287 4.17 7.00 2.34
C ALA A 287 3.98 5.78 1.42
N ARG A 288 2.82 5.12 1.51
CA ARG A 288 2.45 3.97 0.65
C ARG A 288 1.14 4.16 -0.10
N PHE A 289 0.41 5.21 0.24
CA PHE A 289 -0.79 5.62 -0.49
C PHE A 289 -0.91 7.13 -0.52
N ALA A 290 -1.66 7.65 -1.47
CA ALA A 290 -1.91 9.07 -1.61
C ALA A 290 -3.41 9.35 -1.64
N LYS A 291 -3.79 10.62 -1.48
CA LYS A 291 -5.18 11.07 -1.58
C LYS A 291 -5.30 12.32 -2.44
N TRP A 292 -6.32 12.34 -3.30
CA TRP A 292 -6.73 13.51 -4.08
C TRP A 292 -8.24 13.71 -4.00
N ARG A 293 -8.66 14.88 -3.56
CA ARG A 293 -10.07 15.25 -3.39
C ARG A 293 -10.57 16.17 -4.51
N ALA A 294 -11.51 15.71 -5.33
CA ALA A 294 -12.35 16.57 -6.15
C ALA A 294 -13.57 17.05 -5.35
N VAL A 295 -14.10 18.23 -5.71
CA VAL A 295 -15.22 18.86 -5.02
C VAL A 295 -16.33 19.16 -6.02
N ILE A 296 -17.44 18.44 -5.89
CA ILE A 296 -18.60 18.54 -6.79
C ILE A 296 -19.79 19.10 -6.00
N THR A 297 -20.25 20.28 -6.38
CA THR A 297 -21.41 20.95 -5.75
C THR A 297 -22.70 20.45 -6.39
N ILE A 298 -23.80 20.39 -5.63
CA ILE A 298 -25.16 20.23 -6.18
C ILE A 298 -25.92 21.54 -6.01
N ALA A 299 -26.42 22.11 -7.10
CA ALA A 299 -27.35 23.23 -7.10
C ALA A 299 -28.16 23.27 -8.40
N ASP A 300 -29.03 24.28 -8.57
CA ASP A 300 -29.73 24.46 -9.84
C ASP A 300 -28.73 24.65 -11.00
N GLY A 301 -28.81 23.75 -11.99
CA GLY A 301 -27.88 23.67 -13.12
C GLY A 301 -26.44 23.23 -12.79
N ILE A 302 -26.17 22.72 -11.58
CA ILE A 302 -24.83 22.34 -11.10
C ILE A 302 -24.90 20.93 -10.46
N PRO A 303 -23.97 20.01 -10.77
CA PRO A 303 -22.74 20.22 -11.53
C PRO A 303 -22.96 20.23 -13.05
N SER A 304 -22.18 21.04 -13.74
CA SER A 304 -22.10 21.00 -15.19
C SER A 304 -21.26 19.82 -15.65
N ARG A 305 -21.51 19.35 -16.87
CA ARG A 305 -20.71 18.31 -17.52
C ARG A 305 -19.22 18.66 -17.56
N GLY A 306 -18.89 19.93 -17.85
CA GLY A 306 -17.50 20.39 -17.88
C GLY A 306 -16.78 20.25 -16.54
N CYS A 307 -17.47 20.56 -15.42
CA CYS A 307 -16.92 20.37 -14.09
C CYS A 307 -16.68 18.89 -13.75
N ILE A 308 -17.63 18.02 -14.08
CA ILE A 308 -17.50 16.56 -13.86
C ILE A 308 -16.31 16.02 -14.66
N GLU A 309 -16.26 16.30 -15.97
CA GLU A 309 -15.19 15.81 -16.86
C GLU A 309 -13.81 16.31 -16.44
N ALA A 310 -13.67 17.60 -16.09
CA ALA A 310 -12.40 18.17 -15.66
C ALA A 310 -11.88 17.55 -14.37
N ASN A 311 -12.75 17.38 -13.35
CA ASN A 311 -12.35 16.73 -12.10
C ASN A 311 -12.04 15.24 -12.29
N ALA A 312 -12.83 14.53 -13.10
CA ALA A 312 -12.59 13.12 -13.41
C ALA A 312 -11.25 12.91 -14.13
N GLN A 313 -10.90 13.79 -15.08
CA GLN A 313 -9.61 13.75 -15.78
C GLN A 313 -8.44 14.00 -14.82
N SER A 314 -8.56 15.00 -13.93
CA SER A 314 -7.55 15.27 -12.91
C SER A 314 -7.34 14.10 -11.96
N LEU A 315 -8.42 13.50 -11.45
CA LEU A 315 -8.39 12.31 -10.60
C LEU A 315 -7.69 11.14 -11.29
N ALA A 316 -7.99 10.89 -12.56
CA ALA A 316 -7.40 9.79 -13.30
C ALA A 316 -5.91 9.99 -13.58
N ARG A 317 -5.48 11.21 -13.95
CA ARG A 317 -4.04 11.54 -14.12
C ARG A 317 -3.27 11.43 -12.81
N TYR A 318 -3.87 11.92 -11.72
CA TYR A 318 -3.33 11.75 -10.37
C TYR A 318 -3.15 10.26 -10.01
N ALA A 319 -4.16 9.43 -10.27
CA ALA A 319 -4.13 8.01 -9.94
C ALA A 319 -3.05 7.26 -10.73
N ALA A 320 -2.92 7.53 -12.03
CA ALA A 320 -1.86 6.97 -12.85
C ALA A 320 -0.46 7.34 -12.34
N LEU A 321 -0.24 8.62 -11.98
CA LEU A 321 1.02 9.08 -11.39
C LEU A 321 1.35 8.41 -10.06
N CYS A 322 0.35 8.17 -9.20
CA CYS A 322 0.57 7.44 -7.95
C CYS A 322 1.04 6.01 -8.23
N GLN A 323 0.36 5.28 -9.12
CA GLN A 323 0.72 3.91 -9.45
C GLN A 323 2.09 3.80 -10.11
N GLU A 324 2.45 4.75 -10.98
CA GLU A 324 3.80 4.88 -11.56
C GLU A 324 4.89 4.96 -10.47
N THR A 325 4.58 5.60 -9.34
CA THR A 325 5.52 5.78 -8.22
C THR A 325 5.38 4.74 -7.09
N GLY A 326 4.54 3.72 -7.26
CA GLY A 326 4.33 2.69 -6.24
C GLY A 326 3.43 3.11 -5.06
N LEU A 327 2.61 4.15 -5.22
CA LEU A 327 1.64 4.60 -4.23
C LEU A 327 0.22 4.19 -4.63
N VAL A 328 -0.55 3.61 -3.70
CA VAL A 328 -1.99 3.35 -3.91
C VAL A 328 -2.76 4.68 -3.95
N PRO A 329 -3.47 5.03 -5.05
CA PRO A 329 -4.27 6.24 -5.08
C PRO A 329 -5.63 6.07 -4.39
N ILE A 330 -5.95 6.98 -3.47
CA ILE A 330 -7.32 7.23 -3.00
C ILE A 330 -7.94 8.28 -3.92
N VAL A 331 -8.89 7.83 -4.74
CA VAL A 331 -9.66 8.67 -5.66
C VAL A 331 -10.91 9.15 -4.94
N GLU A 332 -10.99 10.45 -4.61
CA GLU A 332 -12.07 11.05 -3.82
C GLU A 332 -12.90 12.05 -4.66
N PRO A 333 -13.90 11.58 -5.43
CA PRO A 333 -14.87 12.44 -6.11
C PRO A 333 -16.01 12.81 -5.17
N GLU A 334 -15.79 13.79 -4.27
CA GLU A 334 -16.80 14.15 -3.27
C GLU A 334 -17.92 15.00 -3.88
N VAL A 335 -19.13 14.43 -3.95
CA VAL A 335 -20.36 15.19 -4.12
C VAL A 335 -20.78 15.75 -2.76
N LEU A 336 -20.84 17.08 -2.67
CA LEU A 336 -21.10 17.80 -1.43
C LEU A 336 -22.54 17.60 -0.97
N MET A 337 -22.71 17.42 0.34
CA MET A 337 -24.02 17.34 0.98
C MET A 337 -24.66 18.71 1.26
N ASP A 338 -23.99 19.83 0.93
CA ASP A 338 -24.56 21.16 1.12
C ASP A 338 -25.71 21.40 0.13
N GLY A 339 -26.81 21.99 0.60
CA GLY A 339 -27.95 22.37 -0.24
C GLY A 339 -29.27 21.70 0.16
N VAL A 340 -30.27 21.84 -0.71
CA VAL A 340 -31.67 21.42 -0.49
C VAL A 340 -32.08 20.20 -1.32
N HIS A 341 -31.12 19.58 -2.02
CA HIS A 341 -31.39 18.48 -2.94
C HIS A 341 -31.92 17.24 -2.21
N SER A 342 -32.74 16.45 -2.89
CA SER A 342 -33.25 15.16 -2.40
C SER A 342 -32.20 14.06 -2.48
N LEU A 343 -32.42 12.95 -1.77
CA LEU A 343 -31.62 11.74 -1.90
C LEU A 343 -31.55 11.24 -3.36
N SER A 344 -32.66 11.31 -4.10
CA SER A 344 -32.72 10.90 -5.51
C SER A 344 -31.83 11.77 -6.40
N GLN A 345 -31.80 13.08 -6.17
CA GLN A 345 -30.93 14.00 -6.93
C GLN A 345 -29.46 13.71 -6.62
N CYS A 346 -29.10 13.51 -5.35
CA CYS A 346 -27.75 13.11 -4.97
C CYS A 346 -27.35 11.77 -5.61
N SER A 347 -28.26 10.80 -5.65
CA SER A 347 -28.02 9.50 -6.28
C SER A 347 -27.74 9.63 -7.77
N GLN A 348 -28.53 10.44 -8.50
CA GLN A 348 -28.34 10.65 -9.93
C GLN A 348 -26.99 11.29 -10.24
N ILE A 349 -26.65 12.35 -9.49
CA ILE A 349 -25.40 13.09 -9.70
C ILE A 349 -24.19 12.24 -9.31
N THR A 350 -24.27 11.50 -8.20
CA THR A 350 -23.19 10.61 -7.76
C THR A 350 -22.97 9.50 -8.79
N GLU A 351 -24.04 8.93 -9.37
CA GLU A 351 -23.92 7.91 -10.43
C GLU A 351 -23.22 8.47 -11.68
N GLU A 352 -23.61 9.67 -12.14
CA GLU A 352 -23.00 10.33 -13.29
C GLU A 352 -21.51 10.65 -13.06
N VAL A 353 -21.18 11.20 -11.88
CA VAL A 353 -19.80 11.49 -11.49
C VAL A 353 -18.97 10.22 -11.48
N LEU A 354 -19.44 9.15 -10.84
CA LEU A 354 -18.71 7.88 -10.75
C LEU A 354 -18.49 7.25 -12.12
N ARG A 355 -19.51 7.21 -12.99
CA ARG A 355 -19.38 6.70 -14.37
C ARG A 355 -18.30 7.48 -15.14
N THR A 356 -18.28 8.79 -15.01
CA THR A 356 -17.30 9.65 -15.69
C THR A 356 -15.89 9.43 -15.14
N VAL A 357 -15.75 9.32 -13.81
CA VAL A 357 -14.48 9.00 -13.15
C VAL A 357 -13.93 7.66 -13.62
N PHE A 358 -14.73 6.59 -13.62
CA PHE A 358 -14.24 5.27 -14.05
C PHE A 358 -13.89 5.21 -15.54
N ASN A 359 -14.60 5.96 -16.40
CA ASN A 359 -14.21 6.10 -17.80
C ASN A 359 -12.85 6.80 -17.96
N GLN A 360 -12.60 7.86 -17.18
CA GLN A 360 -11.31 8.55 -17.19
C GLN A 360 -10.19 7.68 -16.59
N LEU A 361 -10.45 6.94 -15.50
CA LEU A 361 -9.50 5.98 -14.93
C LEU A 361 -9.09 4.91 -15.96
N TYR A 362 -10.07 4.36 -16.69
CA TYR A 362 -9.81 3.44 -17.80
C TYR A 362 -8.96 4.07 -18.91
N THR A 363 -9.30 5.30 -19.31
CA THR A 363 -8.57 6.05 -20.35
C THR A 363 -7.11 6.30 -19.96
N GLN A 364 -6.84 6.55 -18.67
CA GLN A 364 -5.49 6.73 -18.13
C GLN A 364 -4.79 5.41 -17.76
N ARG A 365 -5.42 4.26 -18.05
CA ARG A 365 -4.90 2.91 -17.77
C ARG A 365 -4.60 2.67 -16.29
N VAL A 366 -5.41 3.24 -15.41
CA VAL A 366 -5.30 3.01 -13.97
C VAL A 366 -5.76 1.58 -13.66
N MET A 367 -4.93 0.86 -12.93
CA MET A 367 -5.23 -0.50 -12.46
C MET A 367 -6.17 -0.43 -11.25
N LEU A 368 -7.35 -1.03 -11.33
CA LEU A 368 -8.42 -0.82 -10.35
C LEU A 368 -8.19 -1.60 -9.05
N GLU A 369 -7.50 -2.73 -9.12
CA GLU A 369 -7.20 -3.64 -8.01
C GLU A 369 -6.22 -3.04 -6.98
N GLY A 370 -5.51 -1.97 -7.37
CA GLY A 370 -4.52 -1.25 -6.57
C GLY A 370 -4.90 0.21 -6.36
N MET A 371 -6.19 0.50 -6.28
CA MET A 371 -6.72 1.82 -5.87
C MET A 371 -7.77 1.69 -4.77
N ILE A 372 -8.11 2.83 -4.17
CA ILE A 372 -9.22 2.95 -3.21
C ILE A 372 -10.16 4.03 -3.73
N LEU A 373 -11.46 3.75 -3.78
CA LEU A 373 -12.46 4.78 -4.02
C LEU A 373 -12.89 5.38 -2.67
N LYS A 374 -12.89 6.71 -2.57
CA LYS A 374 -13.41 7.44 -1.40
C LYS A 374 -14.58 8.34 -1.83
N PRO A 375 -15.78 7.77 -2.02
CA PRO A 375 -16.95 8.56 -2.42
C PRO A 375 -17.64 9.16 -1.20
N ASN A 376 -18.55 10.10 -1.45
CA ASN A 376 -19.62 10.43 -0.51
C ASN A 376 -20.59 9.25 -0.35
N MET A 377 -21.28 9.20 0.79
CA MET A 377 -22.55 8.48 0.87
C MET A 377 -23.60 9.25 0.05
N VAL A 378 -24.60 8.56 -0.49
CA VAL A 378 -25.73 9.22 -1.15
C VAL A 378 -26.65 9.76 -0.06
N LEU A 379 -26.77 11.08 0.02
CA LEU A 379 -27.45 11.77 1.11
C LEU A 379 -28.39 12.85 0.54
N PRO A 380 -29.51 13.16 1.21
CA PRO A 380 -30.18 14.43 0.96
C PRO A 380 -29.25 15.58 1.35
N GLY A 381 -29.51 16.74 0.76
CA GLY A 381 -28.85 17.98 1.13
C GLY A 381 -29.10 18.30 2.61
N PHE A 382 -28.11 18.90 3.27
CA PHE A 382 -28.16 19.18 4.70
C PHE A 382 -29.34 20.08 5.11
N THR A 383 -29.81 20.93 4.19
CA THR A 383 -30.99 21.79 4.41
C THR A 383 -32.23 21.30 3.67
N CYS A 384 -32.23 20.07 3.16
CA CYS A 384 -33.42 19.45 2.61
C CYS A 384 -34.45 19.23 3.72
N SER A 385 -35.72 19.55 3.46
CA SER A 385 -36.82 19.40 4.42
C SER A 385 -37.09 17.94 4.77
N GLN A 386 -36.70 17.01 3.90
CA GLN A 386 -36.74 15.58 4.13
C GLN A 386 -35.33 15.07 4.40
N GLN A 387 -35.17 14.36 5.52
CA GLN A 387 -33.96 13.61 5.85
C GLN A 387 -34.32 12.14 5.93
N GLU A 388 -33.75 11.32 5.07
CA GLU A 388 -34.07 9.89 4.97
C GLU A 388 -33.45 9.07 6.10
N LEU A 389 -34.08 7.93 6.36
CA LEU A 389 -33.64 7.00 7.38
C LEU A 389 -32.30 6.36 7.02
N VAL A 390 -31.62 5.83 8.03
CA VAL A 390 -30.30 5.18 7.89
C VAL A 390 -30.32 4.09 6.82
N ASP A 391 -31.37 3.27 6.79
CA ASP A 391 -31.49 2.16 5.84
C ASP A 391 -31.75 2.62 4.41
N GLU A 392 -32.54 3.69 4.21
CA GLU A 392 -32.81 4.26 2.90
C GLU A 392 -31.53 4.86 2.28
N VAL A 393 -30.73 5.55 3.10
CA VAL A 393 -29.40 6.04 2.70
C VAL A 393 -28.46 4.90 2.34
N ALA A 394 -28.47 3.82 3.13
CA ALA A 394 -27.63 2.65 2.86
C ALA A 394 -27.99 1.99 1.52
N ASP A 395 -29.29 1.81 1.26
CA ASP A 395 -29.79 1.24 0.01
C ASP A 395 -29.45 2.14 -1.18
N ALA A 396 -29.73 3.44 -1.10
CA ALA A 396 -29.41 4.39 -2.17
C ALA A 396 -27.90 4.43 -2.46
N THR A 397 -27.07 4.42 -1.42
CA THR A 397 -25.61 4.45 -1.57
C THR A 397 -25.09 3.20 -2.27
N VAL A 398 -25.43 2.01 -1.79
CA VAL A 398 -24.89 0.77 -2.38
C VAL A 398 -25.47 0.51 -3.78
N ASN A 399 -26.74 0.81 -4.01
CA ASN A 399 -27.33 0.70 -5.35
C ASN A 399 -26.67 1.66 -6.36
N CYS A 400 -26.32 2.87 -5.95
CA CYS A 400 -25.56 3.81 -6.78
C CYS A 400 -24.17 3.22 -7.13
N LEU A 401 -23.48 2.61 -6.17
CA LEU A 401 -22.19 1.97 -6.42
C LEU A 401 -22.32 0.78 -7.37
N LEU A 402 -23.34 -0.09 -7.20
CA LEU A 402 -23.59 -1.27 -8.05
C LEU A 402 -23.83 -0.91 -9.52
N ARG A 403 -24.26 0.32 -9.80
CA ARG A 403 -24.50 0.79 -11.17
C ARG A 403 -23.26 1.41 -11.83
N ALA A 404 -22.29 1.89 -11.05
CA ALA A 404 -21.22 2.75 -11.55
C ALA A 404 -19.80 2.28 -11.26
N VAL A 405 -19.60 1.42 -10.25
CA VAL A 405 -18.27 1.01 -9.78
C VAL A 405 -17.94 -0.41 -10.26
N PRO A 406 -16.83 -0.63 -10.98
CA PRO A 406 -16.38 -1.97 -11.34
C PRO A 406 -16.07 -2.83 -10.10
N ALA A 407 -16.36 -4.13 -10.17
CA ALA A 407 -16.05 -5.08 -9.10
C ALA A 407 -14.54 -5.28 -8.85
N ALA A 408 -13.69 -4.87 -9.79
CA ALA A 408 -12.23 -4.93 -9.65
C ALA A 408 -11.67 -3.95 -8.62
N VAL A 409 -12.41 -2.88 -8.28
CA VAL A 409 -12.02 -1.99 -7.17
C VAL A 409 -12.04 -2.82 -5.88
N PRO A 410 -10.99 -2.83 -5.05
CA PRO A 410 -11.01 -3.67 -3.86
C PRO A 410 -11.80 -3.03 -2.71
N ILE A 411 -11.79 -1.70 -2.62
CA ILE A 411 -12.14 -0.96 -1.40
C ILE A 411 -12.94 0.30 -1.74
N ILE A 412 -14.05 0.48 -1.01
CA ILE A 412 -14.80 1.73 -0.92
C ILE A 412 -14.63 2.27 0.51
N ALA A 413 -13.83 3.33 0.68
CA ALA A 413 -13.54 3.93 1.97
C ALA A 413 -14.27 5.27 2.11
N PHE A 414 -15.51 5.25 2.59
CA PHE A 414 -16.39 6.43 2.60
C PHE A 414 -15.81 7.60 3.38
N LEU A 415 -16.02 8.82 2.88
CA LEU A 415 -15.86 10.05 3.65
C LEU A 415 -17.10 10.29 4.54
N SER A 416 -16.90 10.89 5.72
CA SER A 416 -18.03 11.22 6.62
C SER A 416 -18.75 12.50 6.21
N GLY A 417 -18.12 13.37 5.41
CA GLY A 417 -18.66 14.68 5.10
C GLY A 417 -18.92 15.49 6.37
N GLY A 418 -20.09 16.14 6.43
CA GLY A 418 -20.59 16.92 7.57
C GLY A 418 -21.47 16.14 8.56
N GLN A 419 -21.56 14.82 8.43
CA GLN A 419 -22.38 13.98 9.32
C GLN A 419 -21.88 14.03 10.77
N SER A 420 -22.79 13.79 11.72
CA SER A 420 -22.39 13.49 13.10
C SER A 420 -21.59 12.18 13.14
N ALA A 421 -20.84 12.00 14.23
CA ALA A 421 -20.01 10.81 14.39
C ALA A 421 -20.85 9.52 14.42
N GLU A 422 -21.95 9.56 15.15
CA GLU A 422 -22.93 8.48 15.33
C GLU A 422 -23.61 8.14 14.01
N LEU A 423 -24.07 9.15 13.27
CA LEU A 423 -24.77 8.93 12.00
C LEU A 423 -23.85 8.35 10.92
N ALA A 424 -22.59 8.77 10.88
CA ALA A 424 -21.58 8.20 9.99
C ALA A 424 -21.33 6.71 10.30
N SER A 425 -21.23 6.35 11.59
CA SER A 425 -21.12 4.94 12.01
C SER A 425 -22.39 4.14 11.72
N ALA A 426 -23.57 4.68 12.02
CA ALA A 426 -24.86 4.03 11.79
C ALA A 426 -25.09 3.70 10.31
N ARG A 427 -24.81 4.64 9.40
CA ARG A 427 -24.96 4.44 7.95
C ARG A 427 -23.94 3.45 7.40
N LEU A 428 -22.69 3.53 7.84
CA LEU A 428 -21.69 2.51 7.48
C LEU A 428 -22.10 1.11 7.96
N ASN A 429 -22.66 1.03 9.16
CA ASN A 429 -23.18 -0.21 9.74
C ASN A 429 -24.32 -0.79 8.92
N ALA A 430 -25.32 0.03 8.59
CA ALA A 430 -26.46 -0.40 7.79
C ALA A 430 -26.05 -0.90 6.40
N MET A 431 -25.11 -0.22 5.73
CA MET A 431 -24.57 -0.72 4.46
C MET A 431 -23.92 -2.10 4.61
N ASN A 432 -23.10 -2.30 5.64
CA ASN A 432 -22.42 -3.57 5.86
C ASN A 432 -23.33 -4.68 6.35
N LEU A 433 -24.41 -4.36 7.07
CA LEU A 433 -25.40 -5.33 7.53
C LEU A 433 -26.30 -5.79 6.38
N ARG A 434 -26.81 -4.85 5.59
CA ARG A 434 -27.80 -5.10 4.53
C ARG A 434 -27.20 -5.77 3.30
N PHE A 435 -25.96 -5.42 2.95
CA PHE A 435 -25.28 -5.92 1.75
C PHE A 435 -24.16 -6.94 2.07
N LYS A 436 -24.22 -7.57 3.25
CA LYS A 436 -23.30 -8.65 3.66
C LYS A 436 -23.49 -9.87 2.75
N SER A 437 -22.43 -10.65 2.57
CA SER A 437 -22.38 -11.82 1.68
C SER A 437 -23.29 -13.01 2.05
N ARG A 438 -24.21 -12.87 3.02
CA ARG A 438 -25.07 -13.97 3.48
C ARG A 438 -26.54 -13.58 3.51
N SER A 439 -27.17 -13.87 2.38
CA SER A 439 -28.55 -14.31 2.18
C SER A 439 -29.25 -13.42 1.15
N PRO A 440 -29.51 -13.90 -0.07
CA PRO A 440 -30.29 -13.16 -1.04
C PRO A 440 -31.73 -13.06 -0.54
N THR A 441 -32.08 -11.95 0.10
CA THR A 441 -33.44 -11.44 -0.02
C THR A 441 -33.66 -11.15 -1.50
N VAL A 442 -34.77 -11.64 -2.08
CA VAL A 442 -35.10 -11.47 -3.49
C VAL A 442 -34.96 -10.00 -3.88
N GLY A 443 -33.97 -9.67 -4.71
CA GLY A 443 -33.73 -8.32 -5.22
C GLY A 443 -32.48 -7.58 -4.70
N GLN A 444 -31.69 -8.13 -3.77
CA GLN A 444 -30.46 -7.48 -3.28
C GLN A 444 -29.20 -8.35 -3.55
N SER A 445 -28.27 -7.84 -4.36
CA SER A 445 -26.97 -8.46 -4.61
C SER A 445 -25.95 -8.06 -3.54
N PRO A 446 -25.08 -8.98 -3.07
CA PRO A 446 -24.04 -8.65 -2.10
C PRO A 446 -23.06 -7.62 -2.67
N SER A 447 -22.49 -6.78 -1.80
CA SER A 447 -21.43 -5.84 -2.21
C SER A 447 -20.17 -6.62 -2.63
N PRO A 448 -19.64 -6.41 -3.85
CA PRO A 448 -18.38 -7.04 -4.26
C PRO A 448 -17.16 -6.37 -3.61
N TRP A 449 -17.32 -5.18 -3.04
CA TRP A 449 -16.22 -4.39 -2.45
C TRP A 449 -16.19 -4.47 -0.93
N ALA A 450 -15.01 -4.22 -0.35
CA ALA A 450 -14.89 -3.91 1.07
C ALA A 450 -15.40 -2.49 1.37
N LEU A 451 -16.56 -2.38 2.03
CA LEU A 451 -17.16 -1.10 2.43
C LEU A 451 -16.63 -0.63 3.79
N THR A 452 -15.66 0.27 3.82
CA THR A 452 -15.01 0.79 5.03
C THR A 452 -15.10 2.32 5.14
N PHE A 453 -14.40 2.90 6.11
CA PHE A 453 -14.36 4.33 6.36
C PHE A 453 -12.98 4.94 6.06
N SER A 454 -13.00 6.20 5.61
CA SER A 454 -11.86 7.13 5.62
C SER A 454 -12.34 8.44 6.24
N PHE A 455 -12.48 8.43 7.57
CA PHE A 455 -13.15 9.49 8.32
C PHE A 455 -12.16 10.48 8.95
N ALA A 456 -12.55 11.75 8.94
CA ALA A 456 -11.86 12.82 9.65
C ALA A 456 -12.73 13.27 10.84
N ARG A 457 -13.68 14.19 10.60
CA ARG A 457 -14.56 14.77 11.63
C ARG A 457 -15.27 13.72 12.49
N ALA A 458 -15.81 12.65 11.89
CA ALA A 458 -16.53 11.61 12.62
C ALA A 458 -15.67 10.80 13.62
N ILE A 459 -14.34 10.89 13.54
CA ILE A 459 -13.42 10.30 14.53
C ILE A 459 -12.81 11.39 15.41
N GLN A 460 -12.35 12.46 14.79
CA GLN A 460 -11.53 13.48 15.42
C GLN A 460 -12.31 14.52 16.25
N GLN A 461 -13.56 14.82 15.89
CA GLN A 461 -14.27 15.97 16.43
C GLN A 461 -14.53 15.87 17.94
N PRO A 462 -15.01 14.74 18.48
CA PRO A 462 -15.18 14.59 19.93
C PRO A 462 -13.87 14.76 20.70
N ALA A 463 -12.78 14.18 20.19
CA ALA A 463 -11.45 14.31 20.79
C ALA A 463 -10.95 15.77 20.79
N LEU A 464 -11.20 16.52 19.71
CA LEU A 464 -10.82 17.92 19.60
C LEU A 464 -11.60 18.81 20.59
N GLU A 465 -12.89 18.55 20.76
CA GLU A 465 -13.79 19.27 21.69
C GLU A 465 -13.44 19.02 23.16
N ILE A 466 -12.94 17.82 23.47
CA ILE A 466 -12.42 17.48 24.80
C ILE A 466 -11.04 18.10 25.02
N TRP A 467 -10.15 18.00 24.03
CA TRP A 467 -8.78 18.48 24.15
C TRP A 467 -8.70 19.99 24.37
N GLN A 468 -9.38 20.79 23.54
CA GLN A 468 -9.40 22.27 23.60
C GLN A 468 -8.00 22.92 23.66
N GLY A 469 -6.97 22.27 23.13
CA GLY A 469 -5.59 22.77 23.22
C GLY A 469 -4.92 22.59 24.59
N LYS A 470 -5.53 21.83 25.51
CA LYS A 470 -5.06 21.70 26.91
C LYS A 470 -4.37 20.36 27.13
N GLU A 471 -3.12 20.39 27.59
CA GLU A 471 -2.31 19.18 27.85
C GLU A 471 -2.96 18.26 28.90
N ALA A 472 -3.63 18.82 29.91
CA ALA A 472 -4.37 18.06 30.93
C ALA A 472 -5.51 17.19 30.35
N ASN A 473 -5.99 17.49 29.14
CA ASN A 473 -7.11 16.78 28.52
C ASN A 473 -6.68 15.70 27.52
N VAL A 474 -5.37 15.52 27.28
CA VAL A 474 -4.85 14.61 26.26
C VAL A 474 -5.38 13.19 26.44
N SER A 475 -5.29 12.63 27.65
CA SER A 475 -5.75 11.25 27.91
C SER A 475 -7.25 11.06 27.61
N LYS A 476 -8.11 11.99 28.05
CA LYS A 476 -9.56 11.93 27.78
C LYS A 476 -9.88 12.09 26.29
N ALA A 477 -9.16 12.98 25.61
CA ALA A 477 -9.32 13.18 24.17
C ALA A 477 -8.90 11.94 23.38
N GLN A 478 -7.80 11.28 23.77
CA GLN A 478 -7.35 10.01 23.19
C GLN A 478 -8.37 8.88 23.40
N GLN A 479 -8.98 8.80 24.58
CA GLN A 479 -10.07 7.85 24.85
C GLN A 479 -11.28 8.07 23.94
N ALA A 480 -11.69 9.33 23.74
CA ALA A 480 -12.79 9.65 22.82
C ALA A 480 -12.44 9.36 21.36
N LEU A 481 -11.20 9.63 20.94
CA LEU A 481 -10.71 9.30 19.60
C LEU A 481 -10.76 7.77 19.36
N LEU A 482 -10.22 7.00 20.31
CA LEU A 482 -10.19 5.54 20.26
C LEU A 482 -11.61 4.96 20.26
N HIS A 483 -12.49 5.52 21.08
CA HIS A 483 -13.90 5.13 21.12
C HIS A 483 -14.57 5.29 19.75
N ARG A 484 -14.39 6.44 19.08
CA ARG A 484 -14.92 6.62 17.71
C ARG A 484 -14.28 5.69 16.70
N ALA A 485 -12.98 5.42 16.80
CA ALA A 485 -12.31 4.45 15.93
C ALA A 485 -12.93 3.05 16.09
N LYS A 486 -13.17 2.62 17.34
CA LYS A 486 -13.84 1.35 17.68
C LYS A 486 -15.28 1.28 17.16
N CYS A 487 -16.07 2.35 17.29
CA CYS A 487 -17.44 2.39 16.75
C CYS A 487 -17.46 2.20 15.24
N ASN A 488 -16.54 2.83 14.50
CA ASN A 488 -16.45 2.69 13.05
C ASN A 488 -15.92 1.32 12.62
N TRP A 489 -15.00 0.73 13.39
CA TRP A 489 -14.56 -0.65 13.20
C TRP A 489 -15.68 -1.67 13.44
N ALA A 490 -16.54 -1.47 14.43
CA ALA A 490 -17.74 -2.28 14.62
C ALA A 490 -18.76 -2.06 13.50
N ALA A 491 -18.93 -0.82 13.03
CA ALA A 491 -19.80 -0.50 11.89
C ALA A 491 -19.35 -1.21 10.61
N ARG A 492 -18.04 -1.33 10.37
CA ARG A 492 -17.50 -2.11 9.25
C ARG A 492 -17.94 -3.58 9.28
N GLN A 493 -18.17 -4.14 10.47
CA GLN A 493 -18.59 -5.54 10.67
C GLN A 493 -20.10 -5.74 10.61
N GLY A 494 -20.88 -4.63 10.67
CA GLY A 494 -22.33 -4.67 10.86
C GLY A 494 -22.72 -4.89 12.33
N GLU A 495 -21.86 -4.54 13.28
CA GLU A 495 -22.04 -4.81 14.72
C GLU A 495 -22.19 -3.54 15.57
N TYR A 496 -22.11 -2.36 14.96
CA TYR A 496 -22.32 -1.10 15.66
C TYR A 496 -23.78 -0.93 16.08
N ASN A 497 -23.98 -0.53 17.34
CA ASN A 497 -25.29 -0.36 17.94
C ASN A 497 -25.28 0.73 19.02
N ALA A 498 -26.46 1.17 19.43
CA ALA A 498 -26.63 2.28 20.37
C ALA A 498 -25.98 2.05 21.74
N ALA A 499 -25.82 0.81 22.20
CA ALA A 499 -25.19 0.52 23.49
C ALA A 499 -23.70 0.87 23.49
N MET A 500 -23.05 0.93 22.32
CA MET A 500 -21.67 1.36 22.20
C MET A 500 -21.49 2.83 22.56
N GLU A 501 -22.47 3.69 22.24
CA GLU A 501 -22.38 5.14 22.48
C GLU A 501 -22.45 5.54 23.97
N GLY A 502 -22.87 4.62 24.85
CA GLY A 502 -23.02 4.87 26.29
C GLY A 502 -21.78 4.60 27.15
N VAL A 503 -20.65 4.15 26.59
CA VAL A 503 -19.49 3.63 27.36
C VAL A 503 -18.36 4.66 27.50
N GLY A 504 -18.59 5.95 27.20
CA GLY A 504 -17.50 6.93 27.05
C GLY A 504 -17.75 8.37 27.49
N THR A 505 -18.73 8.66 28.35
CA THR A 505 -18.91 10.01 28.96
C THR A 505 -18.22 10.14 30.30
#